data_AF-A0A353FFD7-F1
#
_entry.id   AF-A0A353FFD7-F1
#
_cell.length_a   1.000
_cell.length_b   1.000
_cell.length_c   1.000
_cell.angle_alpha   90.00
_cell.angle_beta   90.00
_cell.angle_gamma   90.00
#
_symmetry.space_group_name_H-M   'P 1'
#
loop_
_entity.id
_entity.type
_entity.pdbx_description
1 polymer ?
#
loop_
_entity_poly.entity_id
_entity_poly.type
_entity_poly.pdbx_seq_one_letter_code
_entity_poly.pdbx_strand_id
1 'polypeptide(L)'
;ISPAQMILQVRTNAAASETFWSVKSADGTVITSQAANQLSNYTRYTDTLDLAPGCYELVVGDTDKDGMAFFANNDGSGSIQLRNNGGTFFSENFTANFGTEIRQYFTVGLGIGVQESSLQEHINLYPNPSNGKIHLEYYAPGRTDLSCVLTDVNGKPVWKDVFEDEKEFNKELDFSHLPAGMYFLQFNDGKGSFRKKIVLN
;
A
#
# COMPACT_ATOMS: atom_id res chain seq x y z
N ILE A 1 1.25 -5.13 -2.50
CA ILE A 1 2.45 -4.81 -1.68
C ILE A 1 1.92 -4.37 -0.33
N SER A 2 2.27 -5.10 0.72
CA SER A 2 1.85 -4.82 2.09
C SER A 2 2.87 -3.88 2.76
N PRO A 3 2.45 -3.07 3.75
CA PRO A 3 3.38 -2.23 4.50
C PRO A 3 4.37 -3.07 5.32
N ALA A 4 5.54 -2.51 5.60
CA ALA A 4 6.56 -3.17 6.42
C ALA A 4 6.12 -3.38 7.86
N GLN A 5 5.38 -2.42 8.41
CA GLN A 5 4.82 -2.50 9.76
C GLN A 5 3.33 -2.81 9.71
N MET A 6 2.98 -3.99 10.22
CA MET A 6 1.62 -4.49 10.26
C MET A 6 1.26 -5.01 11.65
N ILE A 7 -0.03 -5.24 11.83
CA ILE A 7 -0.62 -5.90 12.97
C ILE A 7 -1.45 -7.05 12.43
N LEU A 8 -1.10 -8.28 12.81
CA LEU A 8 -1.99 -9.43 12.72
C LEU A 8 -2.86 -9.46 13.98
N GLN A 9 -4.16 -9.40 13.80
CA GLN A 9 -5.12 -9.43 14.88
C GLN A 9 -6.05 -10.62 14.70
N VAL A 10 -6.08 -11.48 15.71
CA VAL A 10 -6.93 -12.67 15.75
C VAL A 10 -7.81 -12.58 16.99
N ARG A 11 -9.12 -12.65 16.82
CA ARG A 11 -10.07 -12.85 17.91
C ARG A 11 -10.61 -14.27 17.80
N THR A 12 -10.38 -15.09 18.81
CA THR A 12 -10.87 -16.47 18.85
C THR A 12 -12.39 -16.53 19.06
N ASN A 13 -12.99 -17.67 18.71
CA ASN A 13 -14.35 -18.05 19.06
C ASN A 13 -14.36 -18.79 20.42
N ALA A 14 -15.38 -19.62 20.71
CA ALA A 14 -15.45 -20.44 21.92
C ALA A 14 -14.61 -21.73 21.88
N ALA A 15 -14.01 -22.04 20.73
CA ALA A 15 -13.16 -23.20 20.52
C ALA A 15 -11.70 -22.77 20.28
N ALA A 16 -11.20 -21.83 21.10
CA ALA A 16 -9.90 -21.21 20.88
C ALA A 16 -8.72 -22.21 20.88
N SER A 17 -8.89 -23.37 21.53
CA SER A 17 -7.89 -24.43 21.53
C SER A 17 -7.60 -25.00 20.14
N GLU A 18 -8.47 -24.83 19.17
CA GLU A 18 -8.30 -25.36 17.80
C GLU A 18 -7.54 -24.39 16.89
N THR A 19 -7.62 -23.08 17.18
CA THR A 19 -7.04 -22.04 16.36
C THR A 19 -5.52 -21.98 16.51
N PHE A 20 -4.82 -21.83 15.39
CA PHE A 20 -3.38 -21.55 15.35
C PHE A 20 -3.04 -20.61 14.20
N TRP A 21 -1.87 -19.97 14.26
CA TRP A 21 -1.36 -19.19 13.13
C TRP A 21 0.16 -19.17 13.07
N SER A 22 0.69 -18.85 11.89
CA SER A 22 2.10 -18.54 11.71
C SER A 22 2.32 -17.57 10.56
N VAL A 23 3.33 -16.72 10.70
CA VAL A 23 3.86 -15.90 9.61
C VAL A 23 5.30 -16.35 9.35
N LYS A 24 5.62 -16.67 8.11
CA LYS A 24 6.96 -17.09 7.67
C LYS A 24 7.44 -16.28 6.48
N SER A 25 8.74 -16.07 6.38
CA SER A 25 9.36 -15.59 5.13
C SER A 25 9.52 -16.72 4.12
N ALA A 26 9.79 -16.37 2.86
CA ALA A 26 9.94 -17.32 1.75
C ALA A 26 11.06 -18.34 1.91
N ASP A 27 12.06 -18.07 2.74
CA ASP A 27 13.13 -19.02 3.11
C ASP A 27 12.71 -20.00 4.23
N GLY A 28 11.49 -19.86 4.77
CA GLY A 28 10.94 -20.68 5.84
C GLY A 28 11.20 -20.16 7.25
N THR A 29 11.88 -19.02 7.42
CA THR A 29 12.10 -18.43 8.75
C THR A 29 10.77 -18.00 9.37
N VAL A 30 10.51 -18.42 10.61
CA VAL A 30 9.28 -18.08 11.35
C VAL A 30 9.44 -16.69 11.95
N ILE A 31 8.54 -15.77 11.58
CA ILE A 31 8.48 -14.41 12.13
C ILE A 31 7.68 -14.39 13.43
N THR A 32 6.48 -14.96 13.39
CA THR A 32 5.64 -15.19 14.57
C THR A 32 4.85 -16.48 14.37
N SER A 33 4.49 -17.12 15.47
CA SER A 33 3.61 -18.26 15.45
C SER A 33 2.91 -18.42 16.79
N GLN A 34 1.68 -18.88 16.74
CA GLN A 34 0.90 -19.26 17.90
C GLN A 34 0.34 -20.66 17.70
N ALA A 35 0.63 -21.55 18.65
CA ALA A 35 0.17 -22.93 18.60
C ALA A 35 -1.27 -23.06 19.11
N ALA A 36 -1.96 -24.08 18.60
CA ALA A 36 -3.22 -24.57 19.15
C ALA A 36 -3.06 -24.95 20.64
N ASN A 37 -4.17 -25.01 21.37
CA ASN A 37 -4.27 -25.34 22.79
C ASN A 37 -3.57 -24.36 23.76
N GLN A 38 -3.11 -23.21 23.27
CA GLN A 38 -2.47 -22.16 24.08
C GLN A 38 -3.30 -20.87 24.14
N LEU A 39 -4.51 -20.89 23.59
CA LEU A 39 -5.36 -19.73 23.43
C LEU A 39 -6.59 -19.80 24.33
N SER A 40 -7.09 -18.62 24.70
CA SER A 40 -8.31 -18.45 25.48
C SER A 40 -9.49 -18.10 24.58
N ASN A 41 -10.67 -18.56 24.96
CA ASN A 41 -11.92 -18.27 24.27
C ASN A 41 -12.20 -16.76 24.20
N TYR A 42 -12.81 -16.33 23.09
CA TYR A 42 -13.23 -14.95 22.84
C TYR A 42 -12.16 -13.88 23.07
N THR A 43 -10.89 -14.27 23.00
CA THR A 43 -9.75 -13.42 23.35
C THR A 43 -9.13 -12.85 22.09
N ARG A 44 -8.70 -11.59 22.16
CA ARG A 44 -8.05 -10.89 21.06
C ARG A 44 -6.54 -10.93 21.26
N TYR A 45 -5.85 -11.55 20.31
CA TYR A 45 -4.40 -11.57 20.16
C TYR A 45 -3.98 -10.56 19.10
N THR A 46 -2.80 -9.99 19.27
CA THR A 46 -2.28 -8.91 18.42
C THR A 46 -0.78 -9.06 18.31
N ASP A 47 -0.33 -9.45 17.12
CA ASP A 47 1.07 -9.59 16.78
C ASP A 47 1.49 -8.41 15.91
N THR A 48 2.45 -7.63 16.38
CA THR A 48 3.08 -6.58 15.57
C THR A 48 4.15 -7.24 14.68
N LEU A 49 4.02 -7.07 13.37
CA LEU A 49 4.95 -7.56 12.37
C LEU A 49 5.80 -6.37 11.88
N ASP A 50 7.11 -6.47 12.08
CA ASP A 50 8.09 -5.55 11.49
C ASP A 50 8.93 -6.34 10.48
N LEU A 51 8.56 -6.21 9.20
CA LEU A 51 9.02 -7.08 8.13
C LEU A 51 9.97 -6.34 7.20
N ALA A 52 11.13 -6.95 6.94
CA ALA A 52 12.03 -6.49 5.90
C ALA A 52 11.39 -6.65 4.50
N PRO A 53 11.92 -6.00 3.45
CA PRO A 53 11.49 -6.27 2.09
C PRO A 53 11.66 -7.76 1.73
N GLY A 54 10.60 -8.39 1.23
CA GLY A 54 10.59 -9.82 0.95
C GLY A 54 9.20 -10.40 0.65
N CYS A 55 9.15 -11.72 0.51
CA CYS A 55 7.94 -12.49 0.33
C CYS A 55 7.61 -13.27 1.61
N TYR A 56 6.34 -13.30 1.98
CA TYR A 56 5.85 -13.85 3.24
C TYR A 56 4.59 -14.70 3.03
N GLU A 57 4.38 -15.64 3.94
CA GLU A 57 3.18 -16.48 4.04
C GLU A 57 2.58 -16.28 5.44
N LEU A 58 1.29 -15.91 5.48
CA LEU A 58 0.44 -16.01 6.66
C LEU A 58 -0.39 -17.29 6.54
N VAL A 59 -0.34 -18.13 7.57
CA VAL A 59 -1.21 -19.29 7.74
C VAL A 59 -2.04 -19.07 9.00
N VAL A 60 -3.36 -19.19 8.89
CA VAL A 60 -4.27 -19.31 10.03
C VAL A 60 -5.06 -20.59 9.86
N GLY A 61 -5.10 -21.44 10.87
CA GLY A 61 -5.75 -22.74 10.77
C GLY A 61 -6.55 -23.10 12.00
N ASP A 62 -7.36 -24.13 11.81
CA ASP A 62 -8.24 -24.72 12.79
C ASP A 62 -8.09 -26.24 12.74
N THR A 63 -7.90 -26.87 13.90
CA THR A 63 -7.63 -28.32 13.96
C THR A 63 -8.86 -29.19 13.76
N ASP A 64 -10.09 -28.69 14.00
CA ASP A 64 -11.34 -29.44 13.80
C ASP A 64 -11.99 -29.16 12.43
N LYS A 65 -11.38 -28.23 11.67
CA LYS A 65 -11.61 -27.97 10.24
C LYS A 65 -12.96 -27.34 9.91
N ASP A 66 -13.58 -26.69 10.87
CA ASP A 66 -14.78 -25.88 10.69
C ASP A 66 -14.47 -24.37 10.70
N GLY A 67 -13.25 -24.01 11.09
CA GLY A 67 -12.76 -22.65 11.13
C GLY A 67 -13.33 -21.89 12.34
N MET A 68 -13.21 -20.57 12.32
CA MET A 68 -13.64 -19.75 13.45
C MET A 68 -15.10 -19.28 13.37
N ALA A 69 -15.87 -19.67 12.35
CA ALA A 69 -17.29 -19.35 12.25
C ALA A 69 -18.02 -20.41 11.41
N PHE A 70 -18.64 -21.38 12.08
CA PHE A 70 -19.37 -22.46 11.45
C PHE A 70 -20.83 -22.48 11.90
N PHE A 71 -21.74 -22.76 10.97
CA PHE A 71 -23.18 -22.64 11.25
C PHE A 71 -23.76 -23.82 12.04
N ALA A 72 -23.06 -24.96 12.09
CA ALA A 72 -23.57 -26.21 12.64
C ALA A 72 -22.98 -26.57 14.02
N ASN A 73 -22.32 -25.62 14.68
CA ASN A 73 -21.86 -25.74 16.06
C ASN A 73 -22.30 -24.52 16.89
N ASN A 74 -21.92 -24.48 18.17
CA ASN A 74 -22.23 -23.39 19.08
C ASN A 74 -20.98 -22.59 19.49
N ASP A 75 -19.92 -22.64 18.69
CA ASP A 75 -18.64 -22.02 19.05
C ASP A 75 -18.61 -20.51 18.79
N GLY A 76 -19.63 -19.99 18.10
CA GLY A 76 -19.76 -18.58 17.81
C GLY A 76 -18.82 -18.14 16.70
N SER A 77 -18.33 -16.90 16.76
CA SER A 77 -17.51 -16.34 15.67
C SER A 77 -16.27 -15.60 16.14
N GLY A 78 -15.14 -15.98 15.57
CA GLY A 78 -13.87 -15.27 15.64
C GLY A 78 -13.69 -14.27 14.50
N SER A 79 -12.51 -13.65 14.43
CA SER A 79 -12.14 -12.73 13.35
C SER A 79 -10.64 -12.73 13.13
N ILE A 80 -10.22 -12.61 11.87
CA ILE A 80 -8.81 -12.47 11.47
C ILE A 80 -8.69 -11.19 10.67
N GLN A 81 -7.72 -10.37 11.03
CA GLN A 81 -7.42 -9.14 10.31
C GLN A 81 -5.91 -8.93 10.25
N LEU A 82 -5.42 -8.57 9.06
CA LEU A 82 -4.09 -8.02 8.88
C LEU A 82 -4.24 -6.53 8.55
N ARG A 83 -3.63 -5.65 9.34
CA ARG A 83 -3.76 -4.20 9.14
C ARG A 83 -2.44 -3.47 9.30
N ASN A 84 -2.36 -2.25 8.83
CA ASN A 84 -1.23 -1.36 9.09
C ASN A 84 -1.12 -1.03 10.60
N ASN A 85 0.12 -0.80 11.04
CA ASN A 85 0.39 -0.25 12.36
C ASN A 85 0.17 1.27 12.38
N GLY A 86 -1.09 1.69 12.55
CA GLY A 86 -1.50 3.10 12.63
C GLY A 86 -1.94 3.70 11.28
N GLY A 87 -2.98 4.54 11.28
CA GLY A 87 -3.69 5.02 10.07
C GLY A 87 -4.71 4.01 9.52
N THR A 88 -5.29 4.23 8.34
CA THR A 88 -6.35 3.36 7.74
C THR A 88 -6.07 2.91 6.30
N PHE A 89 -4.82 2.93 5.86
CA PHE A 89 -4.46 2.72 4.44
C PHE A 89 -4.29 1.25 4.04
N PHE A 90 -4.19 0.32 4.99
CA PHE A 90 -4.11 -1.12 4.70
C PHE A 90 -4.88 -1.92 5.76
N SER A 91 -5.96 -2.58 5.35
CA SER A 91 -6.73 -3.45 6.23
C SER A 91 -7.35 -4.57 5.40
N GLU A 92 -6.94 -5.79 5.69
CA GLU A 92 -7.39 -7.01 5.04
C GLU A 92 -8.08 -7.88 6.09
N ASN A 93 -9.36 -8.18 5.86
CA ASN A 93 -10.15 -9.04 6.72
C ASN A 93 -10.28 -10.39 6.03
N PHE A 94 -10.09 -11.47 6.77
CA PHE A 94 -10.28 -12.81 6.25
C PHE A 94 -11.60 -13.38 6.75
N THR A 95 -12.21 -14.25 5.93
CA THR A 95 -13.40 -15.00 6.33
C THR A 95 -13.08 -15.86 7.55
N ALA A 96 -13.98 -15.92 8.53
CA ALA A 96 -13.86 -16.81 9.68
C ALA A 96 -14.34 -18.24 9.34
N ASN A 97 -15.17 -18.41 8.30
CA ASN A 97 -15.62 -19.72 7.81
C ASN A 97 -14.63 -20.25 6.75
N PHE A 98 -13.43 -20.62 7.19
CA PHE A 98 -12.35 -21.08 6.33
C PHE A 98 -12.14 -22.60 6.35
N GLY A 99 -12.89 -23.32 7.18
CA GLY A 99 -12.69 -24.75 7.39
C GLY A 99 -11.33 -25.04 7.99
N THR A 100 -10.42 -25.63 7.22
CA THR A 100 -9.10 -26.06 7.75
C THR A 100 -8.10 -24.93 7.91
N GLU A 101 -7.83 -24.16 6.86
CA GLU A 101 -6.81 -23.11 6.90
C GLU A 101 -6.99 -22.04 5.84
N ILE A 102 -6.46 -20.86 6.14
CA ILE A 102 -6.21 -19.77 5.21
C ILE A 102 -4.71 -19.71 4.98
N ARG A 103 -4.30 -19.64 3.71
CA ARG A 103 -2.93 -19.29 3.31
C ARG A 103 -2.95 -18.02 2.49
N GLN A 104 -2.34 -16.97 3.02
CA GLN A 104 -2.18 -15.69 2.33
C GLN A 104 -0.71 -15.43 2.06
N TYR A 105 -0.35 -15.32 0.78
CA TYR A 105 0.97 -14.89 0.36
C TYR A 105 0.98 -13.38 0.15
N PHE A 106 2.02 -12.68 0.61
CA PHE A 106 2.14 -11.25 0.41
C PHE A 106 3.61 -10.83 0.28
N THR A 107 3.83 -9.65 -0.28
CA THR A 107 5.15 -9.05 -0.41
C THR A 107 5.24 -7.75 0.37
N VAL A 108 6.35 -7.52 1.04
CA VAL A 108 6.70 -6.27 1.71
C VAL A 108 7.83 -5.63 0.93
N GLY A 109 7.79 -4.32 0.70
CA GLY A 109 8.91 -3.56 0.12
C GLY A 109 9.35 -3.94 -1.31
N LEU A 110 8.80 -5.00 -1.91
CA LEU A 110 9.06 -5.43 -3.30
C LEU A 110 8.12 -4.70 -4.28
N GLY A 111 8.03 -3.38 -4.13
CA GLY A 111 7.37 -2.54 -5.11
C GLY A 111 8.30 -2.22 -6.27
N ILE A 112 8.29 -3.07 -7.31
CA ILE A 112 8.62 -2.56 -8.66
C ILE A 112 7.35 -1.86 -9.17
N GLY A 113 7.15 -0.67 -8.63
CA GLY A 113 6.01 0.18 -8.86
C GLY A 113 6.28 1.37 -7.98
N VAL A 114 6.64 2.49 -8.62
CA VAL A 114 6.91 3.79 -7.98
C VAL A 114 6.00 3.90 -6.77
N GLN A 115 6.59 3.92 -5.56
CA GLN A 115 5.86 4.28 -4.35
C GLN A 115 5.02 5.49 -4.73
N GLU A 116 3.68 5.35 -4.76
CA GLU A 116 2.80 6.48 -5.08
C GLU A 116 3.16 7.54 -4.06
N SER A 117 3.98 8.49 -4.52
CA SER A 117 4.56 9.48 -3.64
C SER A 117 3.37 10.29 -3.15
N SER A 118 3.30 10.55 -1.84
CA SER A 118 2.33 11.51 -1.30
C SER A 118 2.39 12.84 -2.06
N LEU A 119 3.50 13.12 -2.77
CA LEU A 119 3.63 14.19 -3.76
C LEU A 119 2.49 14.25 -4.80
N GLN A 120 1.87 13.12 -5.17
CA GLN A 120 0.72 13.10 -6.07
C GLN A 120 -0.49 13.86 -5.50
N GLU A 121 -0.75 13.73 -4.19
CA GLU A 121 -1.87 14.41 -3.52
C GLU A 121 -1.70 15.93 -3.48
N HIS A 122 -0.46 16.38 -3.72
CA HIS A 122 -0.02 17.77 -3.64
C HIS A 122 0.11 18.43 -5.01
N ILE A 123 -0.11 17.70 -6.12
CA ILE A 123 0.12 18.20 -7.49
C ILE A 123 -1.14 18.05 -8.38
N ASN A 124 -1.68 19.19 -8.79
CA ASN A 124 -2.74 19.28 -9.79
C ASN A 124 -2.22 19.86 -11.11
N LEU A 125 -2.66 19.25 -12.22
CA LEU A 125 -2.31 19.66 -13.57
C LEU A 125 -3.59 19.78 -14.38
N TYR A 126 -3.85 20.95 -14.95
CA TYR A 126 -5.04 21.18 -15.78
C TYR A 126 -4.85 22.36 -16.75
N PRO A 127 -5.57 22.40 -17.89
CA PRO A 127 -6.38 21.32 -18.41
C PRO A 127 -5.52 20.16 -18.93
N ASN A 128 -6.09 18.96 -18.97
CA ASN A 128 -5.47 17.80 -19.62
C ASN A 128 -6.60 16.94 -20.23
N PRO A 129 -6.76 16.89 -21.56
CA PRO A 129 -5.88 17.43 -22.61
C PRO A 129 -5.75 18.96 -22.63
N SER A 130 -4.66 19.48 -23.20
CA SER A 130 -4.35 20.92 -23.32
C SER A 130 -3.92 21.31 -24.74
N ASN A 131 -4.07 22.58 -25.09
CA ASN A 131 -3.53 23.17 -26.33
C ASN A 131 -2.12 23.76 -26.13
N GLY A 132 -1.36 23.23 -25.17
CA GLY A 132 0.00 23.67 -24.84
C GLY A 132 0.12 24.40 -23.50
N LYS A 133 -0.92 25.07 -23.01
CA LYS A 133 -0.89 25.80 -21.72
C LYS A 133 -1.48 24.97 -20.59
N ILE A 134 -0.71 24.72 -19.53
CA ILE A 134 -1.11 23.89 -18.40
C ILE A 134 -0.79 24.61 -17.10
N HIS A 135 -1.76 24.69 -16.18
CA HIS A 135 -1.55 25.11 -14.82
C HIS A 135 -1.02 23.95 -13.98
N LEU A 136 0.10 24.19 -13.31
CA LEU A 136 0.66 23.38 -12.26
C LEU A 136 0.36 24.03 -10.92
N GLU A 137 -0.53 23.41 -10.17
CA GLU A 137 -0.77 23.72 -8.76
C GLU A 137 0.01 22.74 -7.90
N TYR A 138 0.76 23.31 -6.95
CA TYR A 138 1.54 22.59 -5.97
C TYR A 138 1.21 23.10 -4.57
N TYR A 139 1.05 22.21 -3.60
CA TYR A 139 0.91 22.55 -2.19
C TYR A 139 1.54 21.45 -1.35
N ALA A 140 2.54 21.74 -0.52
CA ALA A 140 3.15 20.77 0.37
C ALA A 140 3.14 21.25 1.84
N PRO A 141 3.04 20.33 2.82
CA PRO A 141 3.04 20.67 4.24
C PRO A 141 4.36 21.28 4.75
N GLY A 142 5.44 21.23 3.95
CA GLY A 142 6.72 21.88 4.22
C GLY A 142 7.32 22.46 2.93
N ARG A 143 8.35 23.31 3.08
CA ARG A 143 9.10 23.82 1.93
C ARG A 143 10.08 22.77 1.42
N THR A 144 10.08 22.55 0.11
CA THR A 144 10.91 21.55 -0.58
C THR A 144 11.13 21.99 -2.00
N ASP A 145 12.31 21.73 -2.54
CA ASP A 145 12.57 21.97 -3.96
C ASP A 145 11.80 20.96 -4.80
N LEU A 146 11.07 21.42 -5.81
CA LEU A 146 10.34 20.57 -6.75
C LEU A 146 11.01 20.60 -8.12
N SER A 147 11.69 19.52 -8.47
CA SER A 147 12.25 19.33 -9.81
C SER A 147 11.21 18.71 -10.75
N CYS A 148 11.10 19.29 -11.95
CA CYS A 148 10.13 18.89 -12.96
C CYS A 148 10.84 18.56 -14.28
N VAL A 149 10.46 17.44 -14.92
CA VAL A 149 11.02 17.01 -16.21
C VAL A 149 9.90 16.51 -17.12
N LEU A 150 9.71 17.17 -18.26
CA LEU A 150 8.79 16.71 -19.30
C LEU A 150 9.54 15.80 -20.28
N THR A 151 8.97 14.64 -20.58
CA THR A 151 9.51 13.66 -21.53
C THR A 151 8.50 13.32 -22.63
N ASP A 152 8.98 13.05 -23.83
CA ASP A 152 8.17 12.46 -24.89
C ASP A 152 7.88 10.96 -24.64
N VAL A 153 7.12 10.32 -25.53
CA VAL A 153 6.79 8.88 -25.42
C VAL A 153 8.02 7.95 -25.47
N ASN A 154 9.14 8.43 -26.01
CA ASN A 154 10.40 7.68 -26.07
C ASN A 154 11.27 7.93 -24.83
N GLY A 155 10.82 8.74 -23.87
CA GLY A 155 11.56 9.12 -22.67
C GLY A 155 12.59 10.23 -22.90
N LYS A 156 12.62 10.86 -24.08
CA LYS A 156 13.53 11.98 -24.34
C LYS A 156 13.06 13.21 -23.57
N PRO A 157 13.91 13.85 -22.74
CA PRO A 157 13.54 15.08 -22.04
C PRO A 157 13.40 16.23 -23.05
N VAL A 158 12.27 16.93 -22.98
CA VAL A 158 11.93 18.08 -23.84
C VAL A 158 11.81 19.39 -23.06
N TRP A 159 11.63 19.32 -21.75
CA TRP A 159 11.62 20.49 -20.86
C TRP A 159 12.04 20.08 -19.44
N LYS A 160 12.67 21.00 -18.69
CA LYS A 160 13.07 20.82 -17.30
C LYS A 160 13.00 22.14 -16.54
N ASP A 161 12.63 22.09 -15.27
CA ASP A 161 12.64 23.24 -14.38
C ASP A 161 12.74 22.80 -12.91
N VAL A 162 13.09 23.73 -12.03
CA VAL A 162 13.18 23.52 -10.57
C VAL A 162 12.54 24.70 -9.85
N PHE A 163 11.60 24.41 -8.96
CA PHE A 163 10.97 25.39 -8.08
C PHE A 163 11.58 25.25 -6.68
N GLU A 164 12.38 26.23 -6.24
CA GLU A 164 13.18 26.16 -5.01
C GLU A 164 12.42 26.71 -3.79
N ASP A 165 12.52 26.02 -2.65
CA ASP A 165 11.96 26.42 -1.34
C ASP A 165 10.46 26.81 -1.36
N GLU A 166 9.67 26.24 -2.28
CA GLU A 166 8.25 26.57 -2.41
C GLU A 166 7.39 25.70 -1.49
N LYS A 167 6.45 26.35 -0.77
CA LYS A 167 5.42 25.66 0.01
C LYS A 167 4.16 25.41 -0.83
N GLU A 168 3.77 26.40 -1.61
CA GLU A 168 2.66 26.30 -2.54
C GLU A 168 2.90 27.24 -3.73
N PHE A 169 2.45 26.85 -4.91
CA PHE A 169 2.42 27.75 -6.05
C PHE A 169 1.37 27.33 -7.08
N ASN A 170 0.97 28.28 -7.91
CA ASN A 170 0.26 28.02 -9.16
C ASN A 170 1.06 28.67 -10.30
N LYS A 171 1.53 27.85 -11.25
CA LYS A 171 2.34 28.31 -12.39
C LYS A 171 1.72 27.81 -13.70
N GLU A 172 1.64 28.70 -14.68
CA GLU A 172 1.34 28.30 -16.06
C GLU A 172 2.63 27.83 -16.74
N LEU A 173 2.60 26.60 -17.23
CA LEU A 173 3.62 25.99 -18.07
C LEU A 173 3.17 26.09 -19.53
N ASP A 174 4.03 26.65 -20.39
CA ASP A 174 3.73 26.83 -21.81
C ASP A 174 4.54 25.84 -22.69
N PHE A 175 3.83 24.83 -23.18
CA PHE A 175 4.28 23.79 -24.09
C PHE A 175 3.68 23.94 -25.50
N SER A 176 3.13 25.10 -25.85
CA SER A 176 2.51 25.35 -27.17
C SER A 176 3.47 25.19 -28.36
N HIS A 177 4.78 25.24 -28.09
CA HIS A 177 5.83 25.01 -29.08
C HIS A 177 6.11 23.52 -29.34
N LEU A 178 5.54 22.60 -28.55
CA LEU A 178 5.71 21.16 -28.72
C LEU A 178 4.65 20.58 -29.66
N PRO A 179 4.97 19.54 -30.45
CA PRO A 179 3.99 18.86 -31.28
C PRO A 179 2.85 18.24 -30.46
N ALA A 180 1.65 18.22 -31.04
CA ALA A 180 0.52 17.48 -30.49
C ALA A 180 0.90 16.00 -30.25
N GLY A 181 0.51 15.47 -29.10
CA GLY A 181 0.91 14.13 -28.70
C GLY A 181 0.87 13.88 -27.20
N MET A 182 1.33 12.70 -26.82
CA MET A 182 1.41 12.28 -25.43
C MET A 182 2.79 12.57 -24.85
N TYR A 183 2.79 13.13 -23.65
CA TYR A 183 4.00 13.42 -22.88
C TYR A 183 3.82 12.93 -21.45
N PHE A 184 4.92 12.88 -20.73
CA PHE A 184 4.89 12.60 -19.30
C PHE A 184 5.72 13.62 -18.54
N LEU A 185 5.09 14.28 -17.58
CA LEU A 185 5.74 15.21 -16.67
C LEU A 185 6.07 14.47 -15.36
N GLN A 186 7.35 14.38 -15.06
CA GLN A 186 7.87 13.81 -13.83
C GLN A 186 8.20 14.92 -12.84
N PHE A 187 7.87 14.67 -11.57
CA PHE A 187 8.09 15.53 -10.42
C PHE A 187 8.96 14.79 -9.42
N ASN A 188 9.86 15.49 -8.74
CA ASN A 188 10.68 14.93 -7.67
C ASN A 188 11.02 16.02 -6.64
N ASP A 189 10.71 15.75 -5.37
CA ASP A 189 10.87 16.64 -4.22
C ASP A 189 12.03 16.23 -3.29
N GLY A 190 12.90 15.34 -3.76
CA GLY A 190 14.00 14.72 -3.00
C GLY A 190 13.56 13.59 -2.07
N LYS A 191 12.28 13.49 -1.72
CA LYS A 191 11.72 12.42 -0.85
C LYS A 191 10.98 11.37 -1.66
N GLY A 192 10.44 11.74 -2.81
CA GLY A 192 9.73 10.85 -3.72
C GLY A 192 9.70 11.40 -5.14
N SER A 193 9.17 10.59 -6.05
CA SER A 193 8.94 11.00 -7.43
C SER A 193 7.56 10.57 -7.90
N PHE A 194 6.95 11.38 -8.74
CA PHE A 194 5.62 11.16 -9.29
C PHE A 194 5.62 11.50 -10.77
N ARG A 195 4.85 10.79 -11.61
CA ARG A 195 4.79 11.02 -13.06
C ARG A 195 3.34 11.14 -13.49
N LYS A 196 3.00 12.22 -14.20
CA LYS A 196 1.65 12.47 -14.73
C LYS A 196 1.68 12.50 -16.25
N LYS A 197 0.74 11.79 -16.87
CA LYS A 197 0.54 11.82 -18.33
C LYS A 197 -0.11 13.15 -18.72
N ILE A 198 0.39 13.77 -19.79
CA ILE A 198 -0.14 14.99 -20.39
C ILE A 198 -0.47 14.69 -21.87
N VAL A 199 -1.60 15.19 -22.34
CA VAL A 199 -2.01 15.13 -23.76
C VAL A 199 -2.06 16.55 -24.30
N LEU A 200 -1.25 16.82 -25.34
CA LEU A 200 -1.28 18.07 -26.10
C LEU A 200 -2.05 17.85 -27.41
N ASN A 201 -3.02 18.73 -27.70
CA ASN A 201 -3.84 18.71 -28.92
C ASN A 201 -3.30 19.63 -30.00
#